data_AF-A0A9D8RB35-F1
#
_entry.id   AF-A0A9D8RB35-F1
#
_cell.length_a   1.000
_cell.length_b   1.000
_cell.length_c   1.000
_cell.angle_alpha   90.00
_cell.angle_beta   90.00
_cell.angle_gamma   90.00
#
_symmetry.space_group_name_H-M   'P 1'
#
loop_
_entity.id
_entity.type
_entity.pdbx_description
1 polymer ?
#
loop_
_entity_poly.entity_id
_entity_poly.type
_entity_poly.pdbx_seq_one_letter_code
_entity_poly.pdbx_strand_id
1 'polypeptide(L)'
;MQLSELKTGERGIIVKVSGHGGFRKRIIEMGFIKGKTVEALVNAPLRDPVKYRIMGYEISLRRTEAAQVEVVKTSSWKPLEGDDVTDGKLTVGSEKWKSHSLALERRREINVALVGNPNCGKTSLFNYASGAHERVGNYSGVTVDAKEGVAEFKGYKLNLVDLPGTYSLSAYTPEELYVRKQIVEKTPDIVLNVIDTSNLERNLYLTTQLIDMNIRMVGALNMYDEIETRGDLLDNTKLSELLGFPLVPTVFKSGDGVKELFTTIIQVYEGTYRKTPVRHIHINHGRYIEHAITEMQEHLKQYREIRRQFSTRYLAIKLLEYDKDIEQAISKLPDFDEIIKHRDDAAARYKEETHEDTETAVMDAKYCFIHGALKEIGYATGKGTDNYRITHKIDALVTHKWLGFPMFFLFIFLMFFVTFNIGQYPMDWIDAGVGALSDWL
;
A
#
# COMPACT_ATOMS: atom_id res chain seq x y z
N MET A 1 -4.28 14.62 -17.21
CA MET A 1 -4.17 15.99 -16.66
C MET A 1 -5.21 16.14 -15.57
N GLN A 2 -5.08 17.09 -14.65
CA GLN A 2 -6.09 17.27 -13.60
C GLN A 2 -7.25 18.13 -14.10
N LEU A 3 -8.46 17.93 -13.53
CA LEU A 3 -9.64 18.72 -13.86
C LEU A 3 -9.44 20.21 -13.53
N SER A 4 -8.63 20.52 -12.51
CA SER A 4 -8.22 21.88 -12.15
C SER A 4 -7.36 22.59 -13.22
N GLU A 5 -6.85 21.84 -14.20
CA GLU A 5 -5.99 22.35 -15.28
C GLU A 5 -6.78 22.62 -16.57
N LEU A 6 -8.06 22.21 -16.65
CA LEU A 6 -8.92 22.56 -17.78
C LEU A 6 -9.18 24.08 -17.80
N LYS A 7 -9.07 24.68 -18.97
CA LYS A 7 -9.42 26.10 -19.15
C LYS A 7 -10.92 26.26 -19.35
N THR A 8 -11.43 27.45 -19.05
CA THR A 8 -12.80 27.88 -19.36
C THR A 8 -13.18 27.54 -20.81
N GLY A 9 -14.29 26.84 -21.00
CA GLY A 9 -14.79 26.35 -22.29
C GLY A 9 -14.22 25.00 -22.73
N GLU A 10 -13.23 24.46 -22.03
CA GLU A 10 -12.65 23.16 -22.36
C GLU A 10 -13.44 22.00 -21.75
N ARG A 11 -13.43 20.87 -22.45
CA ARG A 11 -14.06 19.63 -22.00
C ARG A 11 -13.02 18.54 -21.78
N GLY A 12 -13.29 17.69 -20.80
CA GLY A 12 -12.51 16.50 -20.50
C GLY A 12 -13.39 15.30 -20.25
N ILE A 13 -12.84 14.10 -20.51
CA ILE A 13 -13.44 12.83 -20.11
C ILE A 13 -12.80 12.43 -18.78
N ILE A 14 -13.62 12.14 -17.78
CA ILE A 14 -13.16 11.72 -16.46
C ILE A 14 -12.53 10.33 -16.55
N VAL A 15 -11.26 10.23 -16.18
CA VAL A 15 -10.51 8.97 -16.13
C VAL A 15 -10.60 8.38 -14.74
N LYS A 16 -10.34 9.19 -13.72
CA LYS A 16 -10.17 8.74 -12.33
C LYS A 16 -10.55 9.84 -11.35
N VAL A 17 -11.02 9.43 -10.18
CA VAL A 17 -11.23 10.30 -9.02
C VAL A 17 -10.41 9.72 -7.86
N SER A 18 -9.37 10.46 -7.48
CA SER A 18 -8.46 10.18 -6.36
C SER A 18 -8.98 10.76 -5.04
N GLY A 19 -8.32 10.44 -3.93
CA GLY A 19 -8.66 10.89 -2.58
C GLY A 19 -9.35 9.82 -1.71
N HIS A 20 -9.52 10.13 -0.43
CA HIS A 20 -9.86 9.15 0.60
C HIS A 20 -11.31 9.25 1.09
N GLY A 21 -11.86 8.09 1.53
CA GLY A 21 -13.10 7.97 2.29
C GLY A 21 -14.32 8.73 1.71
N GLY A 22 -14.98 9.50 2.58
CA GLY A 22 -16.22 10.20 2.26
C GLY A 22 -16.09 11.30 1.20
N PHE A 23 -14.91 11.89 1.01
CA PHE A 23 -14.69 12.89 -0.03
C PHE A 23 -14.85 12.29 -1.43
N ARG A 24 -14.14 11.19 -1.69
CA ARG A 24 -14.21 10.49 -2.98
C ARG A 24 -15.62 10.00 -3.28
N LYS A 25 -16.31 9.47 -2.27
CA LYS A 25 -17.72 9.04 -2.39
C LYS A 25 -18.62 10.21 -2.80
N ARG A 26 -18.49 11.37 -2.14
CA ARG A 26 -19.23 12.60 -2.46
C ARG A 26 -18.99 13.08 -3.89
N ILE A 27 -17.74 13.09 -4.35
CA ILE A 27 -17.41 13.51 -5.72
C ILE A 27 -18.06 12.58 -6.76
N ILE A 28 -18.06 11.27 -6.50
CA ILE A 28 -18.73 10.28 -7.36
C ILE A 28 -20.26 10.48 -7.34
N GLU A 29 -20.85 10.72 -6.17
CA GLU A 29 -22.29 11.02 -6.02
C GLU A 29 -22.70 12.32 -6.73
N MET A 30 -21.80 13.28 -6.83
CA MET A 30 -21.92 14.51 -7.64
C MET A 30 -21.77 14.25 -9.16
N GLY A 31 -21.78 13.00 -9.62
CA GLY A 31 -21.77 12.66 -11.04
C GLY A 31 -20.40 12.67 -11.71
N PHE A 32 -19.31 12.92 -10.97
CA PHE A 32 -17.94 12.78 -11.47
C PHE A 32 -17.54 11.30 -11.54
N ILE A 33 -18.18 10.60 -12.46
CA ILE A 33 -18.05 9.16 -12.67
C ILE A 33 -17.10 8.92 -13.85
N LYS A 34 -16.26 7.88 -13.75
CA LYS A 34 -15.34 7.46 -14.82
C LYS A 34 -16.09 7.32 -16.16
N GLY A 35 -15.55 7.90 -17.22
CA GLY A 35 -16.09 7.90 -18.58
C GLY A 35 -17.11 9.00 -18.88
N LYS A 36 -17.56 9.79 -17.89
CA LYS A 36 -18.44 10.94 -18.14
C LYS A 36 -17.65 12.16 -18.63
N THR A 37 -18.26 12.94 -19.50
CA THR A 37 -17.72 14.22 -19.96
C THR A 37 -18.04 15.32 -18.96
N VAL A 38 -17.05 16.17 -18.71
CA VAL A 38 -17.16 17.37 -17.88
C VAL A 38 -16.65 18.58 -18.66
N GLU A 39 -17.32 19.71 -18.50
CA GLU A 39 -16.98 20.99 -19.13
C GLU A 39 -16.61 22.01 -18.05
N ALA A 40 -15.48 22.70 -18.21
CA ALA A 40 -15.11 23.80 -17.35
C ALA A 40 -15.82 25.08 -17.82
N LEU A 41 -16.67 25.66 -17.00
CA LEU A 41 -17.49 26.82 -17.37
C LEU A 41 -16.78 28.14 -17.06
N VAL A 42 -16.67 28.50 -15.80
CA VAL A 42 -16.19 29.81 -15.37
C VAL A 42 -15.39 29.66 -14.08
N ASN A 43 -14.25 30.35 -14.02
CA ASN A 43 -13.48 30.54 -12.80
C ASN A 43 -14.08 31.69 -12.00
N ALA A 44 -14.23 31.54 -10.68
CA ALA A 44 -14.53 32.67 -9.80
C ALA A 44 -13.45 33.78 -9.95
N PRO A 45 -13.74 35.03 -9.55
CA PRO A 45 -12.82 36.17 -9.71
C PRO A 45 -11.41 35.94 -9.14
N LEU A 46 -11.29 35.10 -8.11
CA LEU A 46 -10.02 34.70 -7.47
C LEU A 46 -9.48 33.33 -7.96
N ARG A 47 -10.00 32.80 -9.08
CA ARG A 47 -9.64 31.49 -9.66
C ARG A 47 -9.93 30.26 -8.78
N ASP A 48 -10.75 30.43 -7.74
CA ASP A 48 -11.29 29.39 -6.87
C ASP A 48 -12.61 29.87 -6.24
N PRO A 49 -13.73 29.13 -6.28
CA PRO A 49 -13.96 27.84 -6.94
C PRO A 49 -14.11 27.93 -8.48
N VAL A 50 -14.02 26.77 -9.15
CA VAL A 50 -14.25 26.61 -10.59
C VAL A 50 -15.61 25.95 -10.80
N LYS A 51 -16.43 26.51 -11.70
CA LYS A 51 -17.74 25.95 -12.07
C LYS A 51 -17.58 24.96 -13.21
N TYR A 52 -18.13 23.78 -13.06
CA TYR A 52 -18.12 22.69 -14.03
C TYR A 52 -19.54 22.30 -14.40
N ARG A 53 -19.76 21.90 -15.66
CA ARG A 53 -21.00 21.26 -16.11
C ARG A 53 -20.78 19.76 -16.27
N ILE A 54 -21.63 18.97 -15.61
CA ILE A 54 -21.59 17.51 -15.67
C ILE A 54 -23.02 16.98 -15.67
N MET A 55 -23.30 15.99 -16.51
CA MET A 55 -24.64 15.36 -16.62
C MET A 55 -25.80 16.38 -16.76
N GLY A 56 -25.57 17.50 -17.44
CA GLY A 56 -26.61 18.51 -17.70
C GLY A 56 -26.84 19.54 -16.58
N TYR A 57 -26.13 19.46 -15.46
CA TYR A 57 -26.23 20.43 -14.37
C TYR A 57 -24.86 21.03 -14.00
N GLU A 58 -24.86 22.12 -13.26
CA GLU A 58 -23.65 22.88 -12.92
C GLU A 58 -23.26 22.67 -11.45
N ILE A 59 -21.99 22.34 -11.22
CA ILE A 59 -21.39 22.17 -9.89
C ILE A 59 -20.18 23.10 -9.76
N SER A 60 -20.04 23.74 -8.60
CA SER A 60 -18.81 24.45 -8.25
C SER A 60 -17.92 23.54 -7.38
N LEU A 61 -16.70 23.27 -7.85
CA LEU A 61 -15.67 22.58 -7.09
C LEU A 61 -14.55 23.56 -6.74
N ARG A 62 -13.98 23.42 -5.55
CA ARG A 62 -12.72 24.13 -5.26
C ARG A 62 -11.61 23.59 -6.16
N ARG A 63 -10.63 24.42 -6.48
CA ARG A 63 -9.49 24.06 -7.30
C ARG A 63 -8.72 22.88 -6.70
N THR A 64 -8.61 22.83 -5.38
CA THR A 64 -7.98 21.73 -4.63
C THR A 64 -8.75 20.41 -4.72
N GLU A 65 -10.07 20.46 -4.94
CA GLU A 65 -10.94 19.29 -5.14
C GLU A 65 -10.90 18.82 -6.60
N ALA A 66 -10.94 19.76 -7.54
CA ALA A 66 -10.76 19.46 -8.95
C ALA A 66 -9.37 18.87 -9.25
N ALA A 67 -8.35 19.19 -8.46
CA ALA A 67 -7.02 18.58 -8.56
C ALA A 67 -7.00 17.07 -8.23
N GLN A 68 -8.09 16.51 -7.68
CA GLN A 68 -8.23 15.08 -7.39
C GLN A 68 -8.97 14.31 -8.49
N VAL A 69 -9.41 14.97 -9.55
CA VAL A 69 -10.13 14.35 -10.67
C VAL A 69 -9.22 14.38 -11.90
N GLU A 70 -8.79 13.21 -12.36
CA GLU A 70 -8.00 13.11 -13.58
C GLU A 70 -8.91 13.07 -14.81
N VAL A 71 -8.56 13.87 -15.80
CA VAL A 71 -9.27 13.97 -17.08
C VAL A 71 -8.32 13.85 -18.27
N VAL A 72 -8.88 13.40 -19.39
CA VAL A 72 -8.29 13.53 -20.73
C VAL A 72 -9.04 14.62 -21.48
N LYS A 73 -8.33 15.67 -21.87
CA LYS A 73 -8.90 16.78 -22.65
C LYS A 73 -9.42 16.27 -23.99
N THR A 74 -10.61 16.73 -24.37
CA THR A 74 -11.17 16.51 -25.71
C THR A 74 -10.98 17.79 -26.51
N SER A 75 -10.10 17.79 -27.51
CA SER A 75 -10.06 18.89 -28.48
C SER A 75 -11.31 18.84 -29.37
N SER A 76 -11.97 19.98 -29.55
CA SER A 76 -13.01 20.22 -30.56
C SER A 76 -14.38 19.54 -30.31
N TRP A 77 -15.23 20.08 -29.43
CA TRP A 77 -16.65 19.68 -29.35
C TRP A 77 -17.51 20.51 -30.32
N LYS A 78 -18.19 19.86 -31.27
CA LYS A 78 -19.45 20.34 -31.86
C LYS A 78 -20.62 19.50 -31.29
N PRO A 79 -21.77 20.10 -30.98
CA PRO A 79 -22.92 19.37 -30.45
C PRO A 79 -23.41 18.34 -31.47
N LEU A 80 -23.88 17.19 -30.99
CA LEU A 80 -24.86 16.40 -31.72
C LEU A 80 -26.21 17.05 -31.39
N GLU A 81 -26.77 17.79 -32.33
CA GLU A 81 -28.22 18.00 -32.38
C GLU A 81 -28.81 16.83 -33.15
N GLY A 82 -29.85 16.19 -32.59
CA GLY A 82 -30.68 15.21 -33.30
C GLY A 82 -30.42 13.75 -32.95
N ASP A 83 -31.52 13.00 -32.87
CA ASP A 83 -31.66 11.59 -32.49
C ASP A 83 -30.93 10.61 -33.43
N ASP A 84 -29.66 10.33 -33.17
CA ASP A 84 -28.99 9.17 -33.77
C ASP A 84 -28.34 8.30 -32.68
N VAL A 85 -29.21 7.69 -31.87
CA VAL A 85 -28.91 6.43 -31.18
C VAL A 85 -29.31 5.29 -32.12
N THR A 86 -28.68 5.21 -33.28
CA THR A 86 -28.69 3.99 -34.10
C THR A 86 -27.35 3.85 -34.80
N ASP A 87 -26.67 2.75 -34.49
CA ASP A 87 -25.49 2.21 -35.18
C ASP A 87 -24.12 2.87 -34.92
N GLY A 88 -23.62 2.69 -33.69
CA GLY A 88 -22.48 1.79 -33.43
C GLY A 88 -21.14 1.94 -34.17
N LYS A 89 -20.85 3.01 -34.92
CA LYS A 89 -19.53 3.20 -35.56
C LYS A 89 -18.95 4.59 -35.30
N LEU A 90 -18.16 4.70 -34.23
CA LEU A 90 -17.13 5.73 -34.15
C LEU A 90 -16.16 5.53 -35.33
N THR A 91 -16.04 6.53 -36.20
CA THR A 91 -15.08 6.53 -37.31
C THR A 91 -13.65 6.51 -36.78
N VAL A 92 -12.94 5.41 -37.09
CA VAL A 92 -11.50 5.22 -36.80
C VAL A 92 -10.72 6.40 -37.40
N GLY A 93 -10.00 7.15 -36.56
CA GLY A 93 -9.15 8.26 -36.99
C GLY A 93 -9.62 9.68 -36.62
N SER A 94 -10.86 9.86 -36.13
CA SER A 94 -11.35 11.17 -35.67
C SER A 94 -10.72 11.63 -34.35
N GLU A 95 -10.66 12.94 -34.10
CA GLU A 95 -10.12 13.52 -32.87
C GLU A 95 -10.93 13.13 -31.62
N LYS A 96 -12.24 12.92 -31.80
CA LYS A 96 -13.16 12.32 -30.81
C LYS A 96 -12.78 10.88 -30.47
N TRP A 97 -12.48 10.06 -31.49
CA TRP A 97 -11.99 8.68 -31.31
C TRP A 97 -10.66 8.67 -30.54
N LYS A 98 -9.69 9.53 -30.90
CA LYS A 98 -8.39 9.60 -30.21
C LYS A 98 -8.52 9.98 -28.73
N SER A 99 -9.39 10.94 -28.41
CA SER A 99 -9.60 11.36 -27.01
C SER A 99 -10.33 10.30 -26.19
N HIS A 100 -11.34 9.63 -26.78
CA HIS A 100 -12.02 8.49 -26.15
C HIS A 100 -11.10 7.26 -26.01
N SER A 101 -10.30 6.94 -27.03
CA SER A 101 -9.37 5.81 -26.99
C SER A 101 -8.28 6.05 -25.95
N LEU A 102 -7.71 7.25 -25.87
CA LEU A 102 -6.73 7.61 -24.86
C LEU A 102 -7.33 7.61 -23.45
N ALA A 103 -8.58 8.05 -23.29
CA ALA A 103 -9.28 7.95 -22.00
C ALA A 103 -9.59 6.50 -21.61
N LEU A 104 -9.90 5.63 -22.59
CA LEU A 104 -10.10 4.20 -22.38
C LEU A 104 -8.79 3.49 -22.02
N GLU A 105 -7.67 3.86 -22.65
CA GLU A 105 -6.33 3.36 -22.31
C GLU A 105 -5.92 3.77 -20.91
N ARG A 106 -5.99 5.07 -20.57
CA ARG A 106 -5.69 5.56 -19.22
C ARG A 106 -6.61 5.00 -18.15
N ARG A 107 -7.86 4.66 -18.49
CA ARG A 107 -8.77 4.00 -17.55
C ARG A 107 -8.24 2.64 -17.07
N ARG A 108 -7.45 1.98 -17.91
CA ARG A 108 -6.85 0.67 -17.62
C ARG A 108 -5.46 0.75 -17.00
N GLU A 109 -5.00 1.95 -16.64
CA GLU A 109 -3.81 2.13 -15.80
C GLU A 109 -4.22 2.07 -14.32
N ILE A 110 -3.54 1.23 -13.54
CA ILE A 110 -3.79 1.05 -12.11
C ILE A 110 -2.47 1.27 -11.38
N ASN A 111 -2.42 2.24 -10.46
CA ASN A 111 -1.25 2.48 -9.63
C ASN A 111 -1.31 1.60 -8.38
N VAL A 112 -0.35 0.70 -8.21
CA VAL A 112 -0.31 -0.28 -7.12
C VAL A 112 0.95 -0.08 -6.30
N ALA A 113 0.79 0.18 -5.00
CA ALA A 113 1.91 0.24 -4.06
C ALA A 113 2.07 -1.13 -3.38
N LEU A 114 3.26 -1.72 -3.43
CA LEU A 114 3.59 -2.96 -2.75
C LEU A 114 4.08 -2.62 -1.34
N VAL A 115 3.37 -3.11 -0.33
CA VAL A 115 3.66 -2.87 1.10
C VAL A 115 3.74 -4.21 1.81
N GLY A 116 4.60 -4.34 2.80
CA GLY A 116 4.76 -5.58 3.56
C GLY A 116 6.06 -5.60 4.36
N ASN A 117 6.16 -6.56 5.28
CA ASN A 117 7.33 -6.73 6.13
C ASN A 117 8.63 -6.95 5.31
N PRO A 118 9.81 -6.63 5.85
CA PRO A 118 11.07 -7.10 5.27
C PRO A 118 11.03 -8.62 5.01
N ASN A 119 11.64 -9.05 3.91
CA ASN A 119 11.74 -10.45 3.49
C ASN A 119 10.43 -11.20 3.20
N CYS A 120 9.26 -10.53 3.10
CA CYS A 120 8.00 -11.21 2.74
C CYS A 120 7.83 -11.56 1.26
N GLY A 121 8.86 -11.31 0.41
CA GLY A 121 8.85 -11.65 -1.02
C GLY A 121 8.37 -10.54 -1.96
N LYS A 122 8.19 -9.29 -1.51
CA LYS A 122 7.82 -8.15 -2.39
C LYS A 122 8.68 -8.04 -3.64
N THR A 123 10.01 -8.08 -3.48
CA THR A 123 10.95 -7.98 -4.59
C THR A 123 10.85 -9.19 -5.54
N SER A 124 10.50 -10.37 -5.05
CA SER A 124 10.25 -11.55 -5.90
C SER A 124 9.02 -11.35 -6.79
N LEU A 125 7.91 -10.83 -6.23
CA LEU A 125 6.75 -10.45 -7.04
C LEU A 125 7.10 -9.34 -8.03
N PHE A 126 7.83 -8.32 -7.59
CA PHE A 126 8.24 -7.22 -8.44
C PHE A 126 9.02 -7.74 -9.66
N ASN A 127 10.04 -8.57 -9.44
CA ASN A 127 10.84 -9.16 -10.52
C ASN A 127 10.02 -10.07 -11.43
N TYR A 128 9.09 -10.85 -10.87
CA TYR A 128 8.18 -11.68 -11.66
C TYR A 128 7.28 -10.82 -12.56
N ALA A 129 6.80 -9.69 -12.04
CA ALA A 129 5.87 -8.81 -12.71
C ALA A 129 6.53 -7.86 -13.73
N SER A 130 7.75 -7.39 -13.44
CA SER A 130 8.44 -6.34 -14.20
C SER A 130 9.23 -6.85 -15.41
N GLY A 131 9.49 -8.17 -15.50
CA GLY A 131 10.01 -8.84 -16.69
C GLY A 131 10.99 -8.00 -17.53
N ALA A 132 12.18 -7.70 -16.97
CA ALA A 132 13.31 -6.97 -17.58
C ALA A 132 13.15 -5.45 -17.87
N HIS A 133 12.02 -4.81 -17.54
CA HIS A 133 11.83 -3.36 -17.71
C HIS A 133 11.78 -2.64 -16.36
N GLU A 134 12.94 -2.53 -15.70
CA GLU A 134 13.09 -1.82 -14.43
C GLU A 134 13.43 -0.33 -14.64
N ARG A 135 12.91 0.55 -13.79
CA ARG A 135 13.46 1.89 -13.55
C ARG A 135 13.65 2.10 -12.05
N VAL A 136 14.89 2.29 -11.62
CA VAL A 136 15.24 2.65 -10.24
C VAL A 136 15.35 4.17 -10.17
N GLY A 137 14.73 4.80 -9.17
CA GLY A 137 14.79 6.24 -8.95
C GLY A 137 15.18 6.57 -7.52
N ASN A 138 16.17 7.44 -7.34
CA ASN A 138 16.59 7.95 -6.03
C ASN A 138 15.75 9.18 -5.67
N TYR A 139 15.35 9.32 -4.40
CA TYR A 139 14.63 10.49 -3.88
C TYR A 139 15.50 11.36 -2.97
N SER A 140 15.14 12.65 -2.91
CA SER A 140 15.88 13.71 -2.23
C SER A 140 15.94 13.51 -0.70
N GLY A 141 17.13 13.22 -0.18
CA GLY A 141 17.49 13.43 1.23
C GLY A 141 17.65 12.19 2.10
N VAL A 142 17.33 10.98 1.61
CA VAL A 142 17.55 9.70 2.31
C VAL A 142 17.79 8.57 1.28
N THR A 143 18.66 7.61 1.63
CA THR A 143 19.09 6.45 0.80
C THR A 143 18.03 5.35 0.73
N VAL A 144 16.76 5.71 0.52
CA VAL A 144 15.64 4.76 0.51
C VAL A 144 15.07 4.72 -0.90
N ASP A 145 15.45 3.69 -1.66
CA ASP A 145 15.06 3.51 -3.05
C ASP A 145 13.68 2.84 -3.15
N ALA A 146 12.72 3.48 -3.81
CA ALA A 146 11.53 2.82 -4.32
C ALA A 146 11.78 2.39 -5.77
N LYS A 147 11.45 1.13 -6.08
CA LYS A 147 11.58 0.60 -7.44
C LYS A 147 10.24 0.73 -8.14
N GLU A 148 10.26 1.31 -9.34
CA GLU A 148 9.08 1.42 -10.19
C GLU A 148 9.15 0.39 -11.31
N GLY A 149 8.05 -0.32 -11.52
CA GLY A 149 7.90 -1.36 -12.53
C GLY A 149 6.54 -1.26 -13.20
N VAL A 150 6.43 -1.79 -14.42
CA VAL A 150 5.17 -1.83 -15.16
C VAL A 150 4.89 -3.27 -15.55
N ALA A 151 3.69 -3.74 -15.23
CA ALA A 151 3.20 -5.06 -15.64
C ALA A 151 1.95 -4.90 -16.50
N GLU A 152 1.89 -5.61 -17.63
CA GLU A 152 0.69 -5.65 -18.47
C GLU A 152 -0.07 -6.97 -18.25
N PHE A 153 -1.36 -6.88 -17.94
CA PHE A 153 -2.19 -8.05 -17.68
C PHE A 153 -3.65 -7.82 -18.09
N LYS A 154 -4.21 -8.69 -18.95
CA LYS A 154 -5.59 -8.60 -19.46
C LYS A 154 -5.94 -7.21 -20.06
N GLY A 155 -4.96 -6.57 -20.71
CA GLY A 155 -5.11 -5.23 -21.28
C GLY A 155 -5.16 -4.09 -20.26
N TYR A 156 -4.82 -4.37 -18.98
CA TYR A 156 -4.54 -3.36 -17.96
C TYR A 156 -3.04 -3.21 -17.78
N LYS A 157 -2.63 -1.99 -17.49
CA LYS A 157 -1.25 -1.62 -17.16
C LYS A 157 -1.17 -1.33 -15.67
N LEU A 158 -0.49 -2.19 -14.94
CA LEU A 158 -0.27 -2.08 -13.50
C LEU A 158 1.07 -1.35 -13.28
N ASN A 159 1.01 -0.11 -12.81
CA ASN A 159 2.20 0.64 -12.40
C ASN A 159 2.51 0.24 -10.96
N LEU A 160 3.52 -0.62 -10.79
CA LEU A 160 3.93 -1.19 -9.52
C LEU A 160 5.02 -0.32 -8.89
N VAL A 161 4.84 0.02 -7.62
CA VAL A 161 5.85 0.71 -6.80
C VAL A 161 6.23 -0.21 -5.65
N ASP A 162 7.45 -0.75 -5.67
CA ASP A 162 8.00 -1.53 -4.55
C ASP A 162 8.47 -0.57 -3.47
N LEU A 163 7.74 -0.54 -2.34
CA LEU A 163 8.11 0.25 -1.18
C LEU A 163 9.03 -0.55 -0.26
N PRO A 164 9.95 0.11 0.46
CA PRO A 164 10.81 -0.53 1.43
C PRO A 164 10.04 -1.43 2.39
N GLY A 165 10.65 -2.56 2.76
CA GLY A 165 10.07 -3.44 3.76
C GLY A 165 9.97 -2.71 5.10
N THR A 166 8.78 -2.73 5.70
CA THR A 166 8.55 -2.11 7.01
C THR A 166 7.70 -3.00 7.91
N TYR A 167 7.92 -2.94 9.21
CA TYR A 167 7.07 -3.61 10.21
C TYR A 167 5.93 -2.72 10.70
N SER A 168 6.02 -1.40 10.51
CA SER A 168 4.99 -0.45 10.91
C SER A 168 4.98 0.81 10.03
N LEU A 169 3.93 1.62 10.13
CA LEU A 169 3.77 2.94 9.50
C LEU A 169 3.90 4.05 10.55
N SER A 170 4.72 3.80 11.56
CA SER A 170 5.10 4.80 12.56
C SER A 170 6.08 5.82 11.96
N ALA A 171 6.41 6.87 12.72
CA ALA A 171 7.43 7.85 12.36
C ALA A 171 8.80 7.54 12.97
N TYR A 172 9.03 6.32 13.49
CA TYR A 172 10.25 5.98 14.23
C TYR A 172 11.49 5.84 13.35
N THR A 173 11.36 5.25 12.16
CA THR A 173 12.48 5.14 11.20
C THR A 173 12.21 5.90 9.90
N PRO A 174 13.28 6.34 9.20
CA PRO A 174 13.14 7.00 7.90
C PRO A 174 12.39 6.17 6.87
N GLU A 175 12.57 4.84 6.88
CA GLU A 175 11.92 3.90 5.98
C GLU A 175 10.41 3.83 6.24
N GLU A 176 9.99 3.72 7.50
CA GLU A 176 8.57 3.68 7.88
C GLU A 176 7.86 4.98 7.49
N LEU A 177 8.50 6.12 7.78
CA LEU A 177 8.02 7.44 7.43
C LEU A 177 7.92 7.62 5.91
N TYR A 178 8.90 7.11 5.16
CA TYR A 178 8.90 7.13 3.69
C TYR A 178 7.72 6.33 3.12
N VAL A 179 7.52 5.09 3.57
CA VAL A 179 6.40 4.24 3.13
C VAL A 179 5.08 4.95 3.38
N ARG A 180 4.88 5.52 4.58
CA ARG A 180 3.68 6.29 4.91
C ARG A 180 3.49 7.48 3.99
N LYS A 181 4.51 8.32 3.80
CA LYS A 181 4.44 9.50 2.93
C LYS A 181 4.13 9.13 1.49
N GLN A 182 4.76 8.09 0.95
CA GLN A 182 4.44 7.61 -0.40
C GLN A 182 2.97 7.21 -0.55
N ILE A 183 2.43 6.45 0.41
CA ILE A 183 1.03 6.03 0.38
C ILE A 183 0.08 7.24 0.43
N VAL A 184 0.33 8.19 1.34
CA VAL A 184 -0.53 9.38 1.54
C VAL A 184 -0.43 10.38 0.39
N GLU A 185 0.79 10.66 -0.07
CA GLU A 185 1.04 11.72 -1.05
C GLU A 185 0.78 11.26 -2.49
N LYS A 186 1.16 10.01 -2.84
CA LYS A 186 0.93 9.47 -4.19
C LYS A 186 -0.48 8.92 -4.36
N THR A 187 -1.16 8.56 -3.27
CA THR A 187 -2.54 8.04 -3.28
C THR A 187 -2.72 6.89 -4.29
N PRO A 188 -2.11 5.71 -4.04
CA PRO A 188 -2.21 4.58 -4.95
C PRO A 188 -3.69 4.15 -5.13
N ASP A 189 -4.02 3.57 -6.27
CA ASP A 189 -5.36 3.02 -6.51
C ASP A 189 -5.66 1.84 -5.58
N ILE A 190 -4.63 1.02 -5.39
CA ILE A 190 -4.64 -0.19 -4.57
C ILE A 190 -3.31 -0.29 -3.83
N VAL A 191 -3.37 -0.61 -2.55
CA VAL A 191 -2.21 -1.14 -1.82
C VAL A 191 -2.24 -2.66 -1.92
N LEU A 192 -1.18 -3.23 -2.47
CA LEU A 192 -0.94 -4.66 -2.45
C LEU A 192 -0.14 -5.00 -1.19
N ASN A 193 -0.83 -5.55 -0.20
CA ASN A 193 -0.23 -5.94 1.07
C ASN A 193 0.33 -7.37 0.98
N VAL A 194 1.65 -7.50 0.96
CA VAL A 194 2.35 -8.78 0.89
C VAL A 194 2.59 -9.30 2.31
N ILE A 195 1.90 -10.38 2.65
CA ILE A 195 1.86 -11.00 3.96
C ILE A 195 2.63 -12.32 3.87
N ASP A 196 3.74 -12.41 4.61
CA ASP A 196 4.44 -13.69 4.80
C ASP A 196 3.61 -14.59 5.74
N THR A 197 3.15 -15.72 5.20
CA THR A 197 2.31 -16.67 5.91
C THR A 197 3.04 -17.46 6.99
N SER A 198 4.37 -17.48 6.98
CA SER A 198 5.19 -18.09 8.03
C SER A 198 5.29 -17.27 9.30
N ASN A 199 4.91 -15.99 9.25
CA ASN A 199 4.78 -15.16 10.43
C ASN A 199 3.52 -14.29 10.35
N LEU A 200 2.37 -14.95 10.26
CA LEU A 200 1.10 -14.31 9.96
C LEU A 200 0.73 -13.21 10.96
N GLU A 201 0.77 -13.50 12.26
CA GLU A 201 0.42 -12.54 13.32
C GLU A 201 1.27 -11.26 13.25
N ARG A 202 2.58 -11.38 13.05
CA ARG A 202 3.48 -10.23 12.91
C ARG A 202 3.22 -9.42 11.63
N ASN A 203 2.87 -10.07 10.52
CA ASN A 203 2.53 -9.38 9.28
C ASN A 203 1.16 -8.68 9.35
N LEU A 204 0.22 -9.25 10.12
CA LEU A 204 -1.09 -8.65 10.32
C LEU A 204 -1.02 -7.35 11.15
N TYR A 205 0.03 -7.11 11.94
CA TYR A 205 0.21 -5.82 12.62
C TYR A 205 0.30 -4.64 11.65
N LEU A 206 1.18 -4.70 10.65
CA LEU A 206 1.24 -3.68 9.58
C LEU A 206 -0.10 -3.55 8.84
N THR A 207 -0.79 -4.68 8.66
CA THR A 207 -2.10 -4.74 8.01
C THR A 207 -3.14 -3.90 8.75
N THR A 208 -3.16 -3.93 10.09
CA THR A 208 -4.07 -3.09 10.89
C THR A 208 -3.88 -1.60 10.64
N GLN A 209 -2.64 -1.16 10.48
CA GLN A 209 -2.32 0.24 10.24
C GLN A 209 -2.71 0.68 8.82
N LEU A 210 -2.57 -0.20 7.83
CA LEU A 210 -3.08 0.04 6.47
C LEU A 210 -4.61 0.11 6.43
N ILE A 211 -5.29 -0.71 7.24
CA ILE A 211 -6.75 -0.62 7.43
C ILE A 211 -7.13 0.75 7.95
N ASP A 212 -6.47 1.26 8.99
CA ASP A 212 -6.78 2.57 9.59
C ASP A 212 -6.66 3.73 8.59
N MET A 213 -5.76 3.63 7.59
CA MET A 213 -5.59 4.62 6.53
C MET A 213 -6.78 4.68 5.55
N ASN A 214 -7.70 3.72 5.58
CA ASN A 214 -8.88 3.64 4.72
C ASN A 214 -8.56 3.62 3.21
N ILE A 215 -7.59 2.78 2.85
CA ILE A 215 -7.12 2.61 1.47
C ILE A 215 -7.66 1.28 0.92
N ARG A 216 -7.93 1.22 -0.38
CA ARG A 216 -8.33 -0.03 -1.04
C ARG A 216 -7.15 -0.97 -1.07
N MET A 217 -7.38 -2.20 -0.62
CA MET A 217 -6.31 -3.19 -0.47
C MET A 217 -6.64 -4.51 -1.15
N VAL A 218 -5.59 -5.22 -1.55
CA VAL A 218 -5.59 -6.65 -1.85
C VAL A 218 -4.41 -7.23 -1.09
N GLY A 219 -4.60 -8.34 -0.38
CA GLY A 219 -3.53 -9.05 0.29
C GLY A 219 -3.02 -10.23 -0.52
N ALA A 220 -1.71 -10.40 -0.59
CA ALA A 220 -1.07 -11.61 -1.06
C ALA A 220 -0.55 -12.40 0.14
N LEU A 221 -1.14 -13.56 0.41
CA LEU A 221 -0.65 -14.52 1.39
C LEU A 221 0.51 -15.29 0.74
N ASN A 222 1.71 -14.75 0.84
CA ASN A 222 2.90 -15.28 0.19
C ASN A 222 3.59 -16.37 1.03
N MET A 223 4.42 -17.18 0.39
CA MET A 223 5.05 -18.37 0.97
C MET A 223 4.00 -19.41 1.41
N TYR A 224 2.88 -19.49 0.68
CA TYR A 224 1.75 -20.34 1.04
C TYR A 224 2.10 -21.84 1.04
N ASP A 225 3.13 -22.23 0.28
CA ASP A 225 3.73 -23.56 0.29
C ASP A 225 4.26 -23.96 1.68
N GLU A 226 4.69 -23.00 2.49
CA GLU A 226 5.13 -23.26 3.87
C GLU A 226 3.95 -23.63 4.77
N ILE A 227 2.79 -22.98 4.59
CA ILE A 227 1.53 -23.35 5.27
C ILE A 227 1.13 -24.78 4.91
N GLU A 228 1.17 -25.13 3.62
CA GLU A 228 0.81 -26.48 3.14
C GLU A 228 1.78 -27.54 3.68
N THR A 229 3.08 -27.25 3.68
CA THR A 229 4.13 -28.14 4.18
C THR A 229 4.02 -28.37 5.69
N ARG A 230 3.73 -27.32 6.46
CA ARG A 230 3.51 -27.43 7.91
C ARG A 230 2.18 -28.10 8.24
N GLY A 231 1.21 -28.04 7.34
CA GLY A 231 -0.16 -28.47 7.55
C GLY A 231 -0.93 -27.50 8.45
N ASP A 232 -0.70 -26.19 8.28
CA ASP A 232 -1.38 -25.15 9.04
C ASP A 232 -2.87 -25.08 8.64
N LEU A 233 -3.73 -24.84 9.63
CA LEU A 233 -5.14 -24.53 9.37
C LEU A 233 -5.26 -23.03 9.15
N LEU A 234 -5.60 -22.61 7.93
CA LEU A 234 -5.84 -21.21 7.59
C LEU A 234 -7.04 -21.07 6.65
N ASP A 235 -8.15 -20.54 7.16
CA ASP A 235 -9.29 -20.12 6.35
C ASP A 235 -9.07 -18.68 5.83
N ASN A 236 -8.46 -18.58 4.65
CA ASN A 236 -8.19 -17.32 3.97
C ASN A 236 -9.46 -16.55 3.58
N THR A 237 -10.58 -17.23 3.37
CA THR A 237 -11.85 -16.64 2.93
C THR A 237 -12.50 -15.95 4.12
N LYS A 238 -12.63 -16.65 5.24
CA LYS A 238 -13.14 -16.06 6.48
C LYS A 238 -12.23 -14.94 6.99
N LEU A 239 -10.90 -15.09 6.89
CA LEU A 239 -9.97 -14.01 7.23
C LEU A 239 -10.18 -12.77 6.33
N SER A 240 -10.40 -12.97 5.02
CA SER A 240 -10.73 -11.87 4.11
C SER A 240 -12.00 -11.13 4.50
N GLU A 241 -13.04 -11.85 4.94
CA GLU A 241 -14.31 -11.26 5.39
C GLU A 241 -14.15 -10.43 6.67
N LEU A 242 -13.36 -10.92 7.62
CA LEU A 242 -13.06 -10.24 8.88
C LEU A 242 -12.23 -8.97 8.64
N LEU A 243 -11.20 -9.05 7.78
CA LEU A 243 -10.32 -7.93 7.47
C LEU A 243 -10.95 -6.92 6.47
N GLY A 244 -11.98 -7.33 5.73
CA GLY A 244 -12.72 -6.48 4.80
C GLY A 244 -12.03 -6.26 3.44
N PHE A 245 -11.04 -7.07 3.10
CA PHE A 245 -10.37 -7.03 1.80
C PHE A 245 -9.93 -8.43 1.33
N PRO A 246 -9.75 -8.64 0.00
CA PRO A 246 -9.43 -9.96 -0.54
C PRO A 246 -8.02 -10.43 -0.16
N LEU A 247 -7.89 -11.67 0.28
CA LEU A 247 -6.61 -12.37 0.45
C LEU A 247 -6.45 -13.45 -0.62
N VAL A 248 -5.33 -13.43 -1.33
CA VAL A 248 -5.01 -14.40 -2.39
C VAL A 248 -3.77 -15.21 -1.97
N PRO A 249 -3.86 -16.54 -1.86
CA PRO A 249 -2.70 -17.42 -1.70
C PRO A 249 -1.71 -17.27 -2.87
N THR A 250 -0.42 -17.15 -2.56
CA THR A 250 0.62 -16.97 -3.57
C THR A 250 1.93 -17.64 -3.16
N VAL A 251 2.70 -18.04 -4.16
CA VAL A 251 4.11 -18.45 -4.01
C VAL A 251 4.90 -17.72 -5.09
N PHE A 252 5.46 -16.55 -4.76
CA PHE A 252 6.10 -15.70 -5.78
C PHE A 252 7.34 -16.33 -6.42
N LYS A 253 8.00 -17.26 -5.74
CA LYS A 253 9.16 -17.96 -6.27
C LYS A 253 8.82 -18.88 -7.46
N SER A 254 7.68 -19.57 -7.40
CA SER A 254 7.17 -20.40 -8.50
C SER A 254 6.25 -19.63 -9.45
N GLY A 255 5.69 -18.51 -9.00
CA GLY A 255 4.69 -17.71 -9.71
C GLY A 255 3.24 -18.16 -9.44
N ASP A 256 3.03 -19.11 -8.53
CA ASP A 256 1.70 -19.62 -8.20
C ASP A 256 0.84 -18.52 -7.56
N GLY A 257 -0.43 -18.46 -7.96
CA GLY A 257 -1.39 -17.45 -7.49
C GLY A 257 -1.22 -16.04 -8.07
N VAL A 258 -0.10 -15.71 -8.75
CA VAL A 258 0.15 -14.33 -9.24
C VAL A 258 -0.88 -13.88 -10.27
N LYS A 259 -1.30 -14.76 -11.19
CA LYS A 259 -2.36 -14.44 -12.17
C LYS A 259 -3.73 -14.18 -11.51
N GLU A 260 -4.03 -14.91 -10.44
CA GLU A 260 -5.25 -14.68 -9.65
C GLU A 260 -5.14 -13.37 -8.85
N LEU A 261 -3.96 -13.07 -8.30
CA LEU A 261 -3.68 -11.83 -7.62
C LEU A 261 -3.93 -10.61 -8.52
N PHE A 262 -3.37 -10.60 -9.74
CA PHE A 262 -3.60 -9.51 -10.70
C PHE A 262 -5.04 -9.43 -11.17
N THR A 263 -5.71 -10.57 -11.36
CA THR A 263 -7.16 -10.58 -11.65
C THR A 263 -7.95 -9.94 -10.51
N THR A 264 -7.60 -10.25 -9.25
CA THR A 264 -8.25 -9.71 -8.04
C THR A 264 -8.03 -8.20 -7.91
N ILE A 265 -6.80 -7.72 -8.15
CA ILE A 265 -6.48 -6.27 -8.19
C ILE A 265 -7.38 -5.55 -9.18
N ILE A 266 -7.52 -6.05 -10.41
CA ILE A 266 -8.39 -5.45 -11.43
C ILE A 266 -9.86 -5.45 -10.96
N GLN A 267 -10.33 -6.57 -10.39
CA GLN A 267 -11.72 -6.68 -9.91
C GLN A 267 -12.01 -5.72 -8.74
N VAL A 268 -11.07 -5.54 -7.81
CA VAL A 268 -11.20 -4.57 -6.71
C VAL A 268 -11.18 -3.13 -7.24
N TYR A 269 -10.31 -2.85 -8.21
CA TYR A 269 -10.21 -1.53 -8.84
C TYR A 269 -11.52 -1.13 -9.55
N GLU A 270 -12.09 -2.04 -10.35
CA GLU A 270 -13.35 -1.84 -11.08
C GLU A 270 -14.60 -2.00 -10.19
N GLY A 271 -14.46 -2.45 -8.93
CA GLY A 271 -15.59 -2.67 -8.01
C GLY A 271 -16.46 -3.88 -8.39
N THR A 272 -15.90 -4.83 -9.14
CA THR A 272 -16.56 -6.05 -9.63
C THR A 272 -16.19 -7.30 -8.85
N TYR A 273 -15.30 -7.20 -7.85
CA TYR A 273 -15.01 -8.31 -6.94
C TYR A 273 -16.25 -8.68 -6.11
N ARG A 274 -16.55 -9.98 -6.00
CA ARG A 274 -17.77 -10.51 -5.37
C ARG A 274 -17.56 -11.73 -4.46
N LYS A 275 -16.34 -12.28 -4.34
CA LYS A 275 -16.12 -13.50 -3.54
C LYS A 275 -16.29 -13.21 -2.03
N THR A 276 -15.78 -12.07 -1.56
CA THR A 276 -15.92 -11.58 -0.18
C THR A 276 -16.20 -10.08 -0.17
N PRO A 277 -16.70 -9.51 0.94
CA PRO A 277 -16.95 -8.08 1.06
C PRO A 277 -15.66 -7.26 0.95
N VAL A 278 -15.65 -6.25 0.08
CA VAL A 278 -14.60 -5.23 0.03
C VAL A 278 -15.13 -3.98 0.71
N ARG A 279 -14.71 -3.75 1.96
CA ARG A 279 -15.21 -2.67 2.80
C ARG A 279 -14.13 -2.17 3.75
N HIS A 280 -14.23 -0.90 4.13
CA HIS A 280 -13.47 -0.41 5.26
C HIS A 280 -14.06 -0.98 6.55
N ILE A 281 -13.20 -1.52 7.41
CA ILE A 281 -13.55 -1.92 8.76
C ILE A 281 -12.97 -0.92 9.77
N HIS A 282 -13.56 -0.84 10.96
CA HIS A 282 -13.01 -0.09 12.07
C HIS A 282 -12.52 -1.07 13.13
N ILE A 283 -11.22 -1.08 13.37
CA ILE A 283 -10.63 -1.78 14.51
C ILE A 283 -11.09 -1.04 15.77
N ASN A 284 -11.67 -1.76 16.71
CA ASN A 284 -12.18 -1.21 17.96
C ASN A 284 -11.04 -1.13 18.98
N HIS A 285 -10.77 0.08 19.48
CA HIS A 285 -9.68 0.35 20.43
C HIS A 285 -10.13 0.36 21.90
N GLY A 286 -11.32 -0.20 22.17
CA GLY A 286 -11.94 -0.15 23.48
C GLY A 286 -12.68 1.16 23.71
N ARG A 287 -13.62 1.14 24.68
CA ARG A 287 -14.60 2.22 24.89
C ARG A 287 -13.95 3.60 25.10
N TYR A 288 -12.89 3.67 25.91
CA TYR A 288 -12.26 4.94 26.25
C TYR A 288 -11.51 5.56 25.07
N ILE A 289 -10.72 4.75 24.34
CA ILE A 289 -9.98 5.22 23.16
C ILE A 289 -10.96 5.57 22.02
N GLU A 290 -12.02 4.79 21.79
CA GLU A 290 -13.04 5.11 20.78
C GLU A 290 -13.78 6.42 21.08
N HIS A 291 -14.02 6.72 22.36
CA HIS A 291 -14.60 8.00 22.76
C HIS A 291 -13.65 9.15 22.43
N ALA A 292 -12.37 9.04 22.82
CA ALA A 292 -11.35 10.03 22.50
C ALA A 292 -11.18 10.24 20.98
N ILE A 293 -11.17 9.15 20.21
CA ILE A 293 -11.15 9.19 18.74
C ILE A 293 -12.33 10.00 18.22
N THR A 294 -13.54 9.72 18.71
CA THR A 294 -14.76 10.41 18.25
C THR A 294 -14.72 11.91 18.56
N GLU A 295 -14.28 12.29 19.77
CA GLU A 295 -14.10 13.68 20.18
C GLU A 295 -13.13 14.41 19.24
N MET A 296 -11.91 13.90 19.05
CA MET A 296 -10.94 14.54 18.14
C MET A 296 -11.43 14.57 16.69
N GLN A 297 -12.18 13.56 16.24
CA GLN A 297 -12.73 13.54 14.89
C GLN A 297 -13.69 14.72 14.64
N GLU A 298 -14.43 15.19 15.65
CA GLU A 298 -15.31 16.36 15.47
C GLU A 298 -14.51 17.64 15.16
N HIS A 299 -13.40 17.87 15.87
CA HIS A 299 -12.49 18.97 15.56
C HIS A 299 -11.85 18.80 14.18
N LEU A 300 -11.34 17.61 13.86
CA LEU A 300 -10.63 17.38 12.59
C LEU A 300 -11.57 17.41 11.35
N LYS A 301 -12.88 17.16 11.53
CA LYS A 301 -13.86 17.14 10.42
C LYS A 301 -14.05 18.51 9.77
N GLN A 302 -13.76 19.61 10.47
CA GLN A 302 -13.93 20.96 9.93
C GLN A 302 -12.88 21.32 8.87
N TYR A 303 -11.72 20.65 8.88
CA TYR A 303 -10.59 20.96 7.99
C TYR A 303 -10.60 20.13 6.71
N ARG A 304 -11.11 20.72 5.62
CA ARG A 304 -11.19 20.05 4.30
C ARG A 304 -9.83 19.65 3.73
N GLU A 305 -8.79 20.46 3.92
CA GLU A 305 -7.45 20.19 3.35
C GLU A 305 -6.84 18.91 3.94
N ILE A 306 -7.04 18.68 5.24
CA ILE A 306 -6.57 17.51 5.96
C ILE A 306 -7.36 16.26 5.56
N ARG A 307 -8.69 16.38 5.48
CA ARG A 307 -9.61 15.30 5.08
C ARG A 307 -9.37 14.75 3.68
N ARG A 308 -8.68 15.51 2.84
CA ARG A 308 -8.27 15.07 1.49
C ARG A 308 -7.14 14.05 1.57
N GLN A 309 -6.15 14.33 2.43
CA GLN A 309 -4.94 13.53 2.55
C GLN A 309 -5.13 12.35 3.50
N PHE A 310 -5.85 12.56 4.61
CA PHE A 310 -5.99 11.56 5.66
C PHE A 310 -7.46 11.33 6.04
N SER A 311 -7.74 10.11 6.52
CA SER A 311 -8.96 9.85 7.28
C SER A 311 -8.89 10.60 8.63
N THR A 312 -9.99 11.24 9.05
CA THR A 312 -10.01 11.91 10.37
C THR A 312 -9.85 10.91 11.51
N ARG A 313 -10.30 9.67 11.32
CA ARG A 313 -10.08 8.58 12.29
C ARG A 313 -8.60 8.23 12.41
N TYR A 314 -7.91 8.10 11.28
CA TYR A 314 -6.48 7.81 11.24
C TYR A 314 -5.69 8.89 11.99
N LEU A 315 -5.99 10.16 11.75
CA LEU A 315 -5.34 11.27 12.44
C LEU A 315 -5.60 11.26 13.94
N ALA A 316 -6.84 11.03 14.36
CA ALA A 316 -7.18 10.92 15.77
C ALA A 316 -6.40 9.79 16.46
N ILE A 317 -6.35 8.60 15.85
CA ILE A 317 -5.53 7.48 16.34
C ILE A 317 -4.07 7.89 16.47
N LYS A 318 -3.49 8.50 15.42
CA LYS A 318 -2.08 8.92 15.41
C LYS A 318 -1.75 10.03 16.40
N LEU A 319 -2.70 10.93 16.67
CA LEU A 319 -2.54 11.94 17.71
C LEU A 319 -2.50 11.29 19.09
N LEU A 320 -3.36 10.30 19.37
CA LEU A 320 -3.31 9.54 20.64
C LEU A 320 -2.04 8.67 20.79
N GLU A 321 -1.42 8.28 19.67
CA GLU A 321 -0.10 7.64 19.62
C GLU A 321 1.06 8.66 19.70
N TYR A 322 0.79 9.96 19.90
CA TYR A 322 1.80 11.04 19.94
C TYR A 322 2.72 11.10 18.69
N ASP A 323 2.17 10.84 17.50
CA ASP A 323 2.93 10.85 16.25
C ASP A 323 3.34 12.29 15.85
N LYS A 324 4.64 12.58 15.99
CA LYS A 324 5.21 13.91 15.76
C LYS A 324 5.07 14.44 14.33
N ASP A 325 5.06 13.58 13.31
CA ASP A 325 4.89 14.02 11.91
C ASP A 325 3.44 14.39 11.65
N ILE A 326 2.48 13.72 12.30
CA ILE A 326 1.07 14.13 12.26
C ILE A 326 0.85 15.44 13.02
N GLU A 327 1.44 15.61 14.21
CA GLU A 327 1.43 16.89 14.92
C GLU A 327 1.99 18.02 14.03
N GLN A 328 3.12 17.77 13.36
CA GLN A 328 3.71 18.71 12.43
C GLN A 328 2.80 19.00 11.23
N ALA A 329 2.11 17.99 10.69
CA ALA A 329 1.18 18.16 9.58
C ALA A 329 -0.03 19.04 9.96
N ILE A 330 -0.46 19.00 11.21
CA ILE A 330 -1.59 19.81 11.72
C ILE A 330 -1.16 21.13 12.39
N SER A 331 0.14 21.36 12.60
CA SER A 331 0.68 22.57 13.26
C SER A 331 0.25 23.91 12.67
N LYS A 332 -0.16 23.93 11.39
CA LYS A 332 -0.62 25.13 10.68
C LYS A 332 -2.13 25.38 10.83
N LEU A 333 -2.83 24.52 11.56
CA LEU A 333 -4.26 24.71 11.82
C LEU A 333 -4.48 25.83 12.85
N PRO A 334 -5.53 26.65 12.68
CA PRO A 334 -5.84 27.72 13.63
C PRO A 334 -6.11 27.27 15.06
N ASP A 335 -6.62 26.04 15.24
CA ASP A 335 -7.01 25.43 16.51
C ASP A 335 -6.02 24.33 16.96
N PHE A 336 -4.78 24.36 16.44
CA PHE A 336 -3.77 23.35 16.75
C PHE A 336 -3.60 23.13 18.27
N ASP A 337 -3.41 24.21 19.04
CA ASP A 337 -3.22 24.12 20.49
C ASP A 337 -4.45 23.52 21.21
N GLU A 338 -5.64 23.79 20.70
CA GLU A 338 -6.89 23.22 21.23
C GLU A 338 -6.98 21.72 20.94
N ILE A 339 -6.64 21.28 19.72
CA ILE A 339 -6.59 19.87 19.34
C ILE A 339 -5.58 19.10 20.20
N ILE A 340 -4.38 19.64 20.39
CA ILE A 340 -3.33 19.04 21.22
C ILE A 340 -3.77 18.96 22.69
N LYS A 341 -4.38 20.02 23.22
CA LYS A 341 -4.93 20.01 24.57
C LYS A 341 -6.02 18.94 24.75
N HIS A 342 -6.94 18.81 23.79
CA HIS A 342 -7.97 17.78 23.83
C HIS A 342 -7.39 16.37 23.84
N ARG A 343 -6.35 16.12 23.04
CA ARG A 343 -5.60 14.85 23.08
C ARG A 343 -5.00 14.63 24.46
N ASP A 344 -4.29 15.60 25.01
CA ASP A 344 -3.61 15.47 26.31
C ASP A 344 -4.61 15.22 27.45
N ASP A 345 -5.73 15.93 27.46
CA ASP A 345 -6.81 15.72 28.42
C ASP A 345 -7.42 14.32 28.28
N ALA A 346 -7.61 13.82 27.05
CA ALA A 346 -8.10 12.48 26.81
C ALA A 346 -7.12 11.39 27.25
N ALA A 347 -5.82 11.58 26.97
CA ALA A 347 -4.77 10.67 27.38
C ALA A 347 -4.57 10.65 28.90
N ALA A 348 -4.68 11.81 29.57
CA ALA A 348 -4.64 11.92 31.02
C ALA A 348 -5.82 11.18 31.67
N ARG A 349 -7.04 11.38 31.16
CA ARG A 349 -8.24 10.63 31.61
C ARG A 349 -8.06 9.13 31.46
N TYR A 350 -7.55 8.67 30.31
CA TYR A 350 -7.30 7.26 30.08
C TYR A 350 -6.32 6.69 31.10
N LYS A 351 -5.17 7.37 31.30
CA LYS A 351 -4.13 6.97 32.23
C LYS A 351 -4.59 6.92 33.69
N GLU A 352 -5.48 7.83 34.09
CA GLU A 352 -6.07 7.84 35.43
C GLU A 352 -6.96 6.61 35.66
N GLU A 353 -7.78 6.24 34.66
CA GLU A 353 -8.75 5.14 34.74
C GLU A 353 -8.13 3.75 34.55
N THR A 354 -7.13 3.60 33.67
CA THR A 354 -6.57 2.30 33.29
C THR A 354 -5.14 2.06 33.79
N HIS A 355 -4.45 3.10 34.25
CA HIS A 355 -3.01 3.08 34.57
C HIS A 355 -2.08 2.74 33.39
N GLU A 356 -2.59 2.81 32.16
CA GLU A 356 -1.86 2.57 30.91
C GLU A 356 -1.83 3.85 30.07
N ASP A 357 -0.84 3.98 29.18
CA ASP A 357 -0.80 5.07 28.21
C ASP A 357 -1.60 4.73 26.93
N THR A 358 -1.98 5.78 26.19
CA THR A 358 -2.82 5.64 25.00
C THR A 358 -2.11 4.96 23.82
N GLU A 359 -0.78 5.06 23.73
CA GLU A 359 0.00 4.39 22.68
C GLU A 359 -0.02 2.88 22.89
N THR A 360 0.26 2.42 24.12
CA THR A 360 0.16 1.02 24.53
C THR A 360 -1.25 0.48 24.31
N ALA A 361 -2.28 1.23 24.72
CA ALA A 361 -3.68 0.83 24.54
C ALA A 361 -4.06 0.61 23.06
N VAL A 362 -3.60 1.50 22.17
CA VAL A 362 -3.86 1.37 20.73
C VAL A 362 -3.13 0.16 20.15
N MET A 363 -1.88 -0.07 20.56
CA MET A 363 -1.10 -1.23 20.15
C MET A 363 -1.76 -2.54 20.61
N ASP A 364 -2.16 -2.62 21.87
CA ASP A 364 -2.83 -3.78 22.45
C ASP A 364 -4.16 -4.08 21.77
N ALA A 365 -4.96 -3.06 21.46
CA ALA A 365 -6.18 -3.24 20.69
C ALA A 365 -5.94 -3.86 19.31
N LYS A 366 -4.87 -3.44 18.61
CA LYS A 366 -4.49 -4.01 17.30
C LYS A 366 -4.08 -5.48 17.44
N TYR A 367 -3.26 -5.82 18.43
CA TYR A 367 -2.91 -7.22 18.69
C TYR A 367 -4.12 -8.06 19.13
N CYS A 368 -4.99 -7.53 19.98
CA CYS A 368 -6.24 -8.20 20.35
C CYS A 368 -7.13 -8.46 19.14
N PHE A 369 -7.24 -7.50 18.21
CA PHE A 369 -7.98 -7.68 16.97
C PHE A 369 -7.38 -8.79 16.10
N ILE A 370 -6.06 -8.82 15.93
CA ILE A 370 -5.36 -9.86 15.17
C ILE A 370 -5.58 -11.22 15.81
N HIS A 371 -5.34 -11.33 17.12
CA HIS A 371 -5.48 -12.58 17.85
C HIS A 371 -6.93 -13.08 17.82
N GLY A 372 -7.90 -12.17 17.97
CA GLY A 372 -9.33 -12.45 17.83
C GLY A 372 -9.68 -12.96 16.43
N ALA A 373 -9.19 -12.31 15.38
CA ALA A 373 -9.43 -12.73 14.00
C ALA A 373 -8.82 -14.11 13.69
N LEU A 374 -7.57 -14.34 14.10
CA LEU A 374 -6.91 -15.64 13.92
C LEU A 374 -7.60 -16.76 14.70
N LYS A 375 -8.05 -16.48 15.92
CA LYS A 375 -8.84 -17.43 16.71
C LYS A 375 -10.19 -17.74 16.08
N GLU A 376 -10.88 -16.73 15.55
CA GLU A 376 -12.20 -16.87 14.92
C GLU A 376 -12.14 -17.71 13.64
N ILE A 377 -11.05 -17.64 12.87
CA ILE A 377 -10.84 -18.50 11.70
C ILE A 377 -10.30 -19.89 12.05
N GLY A 378 -10.08 -20.18 13.34
CA GLY A 378 -9.49 -21.44 13.80
C GLY A 378 -8.04 -21.62 13.36
N TYR A 379 -7.28 -20.52 13.23
CA TYR A 379 -5.88 -20.58 12.84
C TYR A 379 -5.08 -21.44 13.83
N ALA A 380 -4.37 -22.43 13.31
CA ALA A 380 -3.50 -23.28 14.10
C ALA A 380 -2.29 -23.68 13.26
N THR A 381 -1.09 -23.50 13.83
CA THR A 381 0.14 -24.00 13.22
C THR A 381 0.15 -25.53 13.25
N GLY A 382 0.43 -26.14 12.11
CA GLY A 382 0.58 -27.58 11.98
C GLY A 382 1.86 -28.10 12.64
N LYS A 383 2.06 -29.42 12.52
CA LYS A 383 3.18 -30.16 13.13
C LYS A 383 4.25 -30.58 12.12
N GLY A 384 4.09 -30.21 10.85
CA GLY A 384 5.03 -30.53 9.78
C GLY A 384 6.40 -29.89 9.99
N THR A 385 7.36 -30.30 9.17
CA THR A 385 8.71 -29.75 9.19
C THR A 385 8.68 -28.27 8.81
N ASP A 386 9.14 -27.44 9.72
CA ASP A 386 9.21 -26.00 9.54
C ASP A 386 10.68 -25.62 9.39
N ASN A 387 11.07 -25.25 8.16
CA ASN A 387 12.43 -24.82 7.87
C ASN A 387 12.84 -23.61 8.72
N TYR A 388 11.87 -22.73 9.05
CA TYR A 388 12.09 -21.61 9.97
C TYR A 388 12.44 -22.09 11.38
N ARG A 389 11.73 -23.11 11.91
CA ARG A 389 12.09 -23.74 13.19
C ARG A 389 13.45 -24.42 13.17
N ILE A 390 13.87 -25.00 12.04
CA ILE A 390 15.20 -25.60 11.92
C ILE A 390 16.27 -24.51 11.97
N THR A 391 16.14 -23.43 11.20
CA THR A 391 17.05 -22.28 11.25
C THR A 391 17.08 -21.66 12.65
N HIS A 392 15.93 -21.46 13.29
CA HIS A 392 15.86 -20.96 14.67
C HIS A 392 16.54 -21.88 15.68
N LYS A 393 16.44 -23.21 15.52
CA LYS A 393 17.16 -24.16 16.39
C LYS A 393 18.66 -24.09 16.18
N ILE A 394 19.11 -23.92 14.93
CA ILE A 394 20.52 -23.73 14.61
C ILE A 394 21.02 -22.41 15.18
N ASP A 395 20.30 -21.32 14.94
CA ASP A 395 20.64 -20.00 15.48
C ASP A 395 20.65 -20.01 17.01
N ALA A 396 19.66 -20.64 17.65
CA ALA A 396 19.63 -20.79 19.10
C ALA A 396 20.81 -21.60 19.64
N LEU A 397 21.27 -22.62 18.90
CA LEU A 397 22.45 -23.40 19.26
C LEU A 397 23.75 -22.60 19.08
N VAL A 398 23.88 -21.90 17.95
CA VAL A 398 25.06 -21.11 17.57
C VAL A 398 25.18 -19.85 18.43
N THR A 399 24.07 -19.25 18.84
CA THR A 399 24.04 -18.03 19.69
C THR A 399 23.91 -18.35 21.18
N HIS A 400 23.86 -19.63 21.56
CA HIS A 400 23.74 -20.03 22.95
C HIS A 400 24.92 -19.51 23.78
N LYS A 401 24.66 -18.89 24.94
CA LYS A 401 25.66 -18.22 25.79
C LYS A 401 26.92 -19.07 26.09
N TRP A 402 26.77 -20.38 26.19
CA TRP A 402 27.86 -21.31 26.52
C TRP A 402 28.33 -22.17 25.33
N LEU A 403 27.45 -22.48 24.36
CA LEU A 403 27.80 -23.33 23.20
C LEU A 403 28.25 -22.51 21.99
N GLY A 404 27.91 -21.22 21.96
CA GLY A 404 28.27 -20.32 20.88
C GLY A 404 29.76 -20.07 20.78
N PHE A 405 30.48 -19.91 21.90
CA PHE A 405 31.94 -19.73 21.87
C PHE A 405 32.68 -20.97 21.32
N PRO A 406 32.45 -22.20 21.81
CA PRO A 406 33.05 -23.40 21.22
C PRO A 406 32.73 -23.58 19.73
N MET A 407 31.47 -23.37 19.33
CA MET A 407 31.07 -23.47 17.92
C MET A 407 31.73 -22.40 17.06
N PHE A 408 31.84 -21.17 17.55
CA PHE A 408 32.53 -20.09 16.85
C PHE A 408 34.01 -20.42 16.61
N PHE A 409 34.72 -20.90 17.63
CA PHE A 409 36.11 -21.34 17.47
C PHE A 409 36.24 -22.54 16.53
N LEU A 410 35.29 -23.48 16.56
CA LEU A 410 35.25 -24.60 15.63
C LEU A 410 35.08 -24.12 14.19
N PHE A 411 34.19 -23.16 13.93
CA PHE A 411 33.99 -22.59 12.59
C PHE A 411 35.22 -21.84 12.10
N ILE A 412 35.86 -21.04 12.96
CA ILE A 412 37.13 -20.37 12.62
C ILE A 412 38.21 -21.41 12.31
N PHE A 413 38.35 -22.43 13.15
CA PHE A 413 39.31 -23.51 12.92
C PHE A 413 39.05 -24.22 11.60
N LEU A 414 37.79 -24.57 11.31
CA LEU A 414 37.41 -25.22 10.05
C LEU A 414 37.69 -24.33 8.84
N MET A 415 37.39 -23.04 8.94
CA MET A 415 37.69 -22.05 7.89
C MET A 415 39.18 -22.00 7.60
N PHE A 416 40.03 -21.91 8.63
CA PHE A 416 41.48 -21.92 8.46
C PHE A 416 41.99 -23.26 7.95
N PHE A 417 41.47 -24.38 8.48
CA PHE A 417 41.84 -25.71 8.04
C PHE A 417 41.56 -25.89 6.55
N VAL A 418 40.37 -25.53 6.09
CA VAL A 418 39.99 -25.57 4.68
C VAL A 418 40.86 -24.62 3.86
N THR A 419 41.05 -23.37 4.32
CA THR A 419 41.86 -22.37 3.60
C THR A 419 43.30 -22.85 3.38
N PHE A 420 43.94 -23.43 4.39
CA PHE A 420 45.33 -23.86 4.29
C PHE A 420 45.51 -25.25 3.68
N ASN A 421 44.66 -26.23 4.01
CA ASN A 421 44.83 -27.60 3.51
C ASN A 421 44.22 -27.78 2.13
N ILE A 422 43.02 -27.23 1.89
CA ILE A 422 42.37 -27.34 0.58
C ILE A 422 42.93 -26.27 -0.37
N GLY A 423 43.25 -25.07 0.14
CA GLY A 423 43.88 -24.02 -0.66
C GLY A 423 45.32 -24.31 -1.09
N GLN A 424 45.98 -25.30 -0.47
CA GLN A 424 47.30 -25.79 -0.93
C GLN A 424 47.22 -26.44 -2.31
N TYR A 425 46.21 -27.26 -2.62
CA TYR A 425 46.15 -27.93 -3.92
C TYR A 425 46.12 -26.96 -5.13
N PRO A 426 45.29 -25.89 -5.13
CA PRO A 426 45.36 -24.86 -6.17
C PRO A 426 46.68 -24.11 -6.22
N MET A 427 47.29 -23.86 -5.05
CA MET A 427 48.60 -23.19 -4.96
C MET A 427 49.68 -24.02 -5.64
N ASP A 428 49.73 -25.32 -5.32
CA ASP A 428 50.65 -26.28 -5.92
C ASP A 428 50.44 -26.42 -7.44
N TRP A 429 49.19 -26.35 -7.91
CA TRP A 429 48.89 -26.37 -9.34
C TRP A 429 49.36 -25.11 -10.06
N ILE A 430 49.22 -23.94 -9.43
CA ILE A 430 49.74 -22.68 -9.97
C ILE A 430 51.26 -22.72 -10.01
N ASP A 431 51.91 -23.16 -8.93
CA ASP A 431 53.36 -23.26 -8.87
C ASP A 431 53.90 -24.26 -9.90
N ALA A 432 53.25 -25.40 -10.08
CA ALA A 432 53.60 -26.36 -11.12
C ALA A 432 53.40 -25.78 -12.54
N GLY A 433 52.33 -25.02 -12.75
CA GLY A 433 52.06 -24.34 -14.02
C GLY A 433 53.07 -23.25 -14.34
N VAL A 434 53.44 -22.43 -13.35
CA VAL A 434 54.48 -21.40 -13.47
C VAL A 434 55.84 -22.03 -13.72
N GLY A 435 56.17 -23.12 -13.01
CA GLY A 435 57.40 -23.89 -13.23
C GLY A 435 57.50 -24.42 -14.65
N ALA A 436 56.45 -25.07 -15.16
CA ALA A 436 56.41 -25.56 -16.53
C ALA A 436 56.55 -24.46 -17.59
N LEU A 437 56.02 -23.25 -17.31
CA LEU A 437 56.11 -22.11 -18.21
C LEU A 437 57.49 -21.44 -18.17
N SER A 438 58.14 -21.45 -17.00
CA SER A 438 59.52 -20.99 -16.82
C SER A 438 60.55 -21.94 -17.45
N ASP A 439 60.28 -23.24 -17.47
CA ASP A 439 61.14 -24.22 -18.14
C ASP A 439 60.98 -24.19 -19.68
N TRP A 440 59.89 -23.60 -20.17
CA TRP A 440 59.58 -23.45 -21.60
C TRP A 440 60.14 -22.17 -22.23
N LEU A 441 60.28 -21.10 -21.44
CA LEU A 441 60.90 -19.81 -21.81
C LEU A 441 62.42 -19.88 -21.72
#